data_AF-A0AA37WUP5-F1
#
_entry.id   AF-A0AA37WUP5-F1
#
_cell.length_a   1.000
_cell.length_b   1.000
_cell.length_c   1.000
_cell.angle_alpha   90.00
_cell.angle_beta   90.00
_cell.angle_gamma   90.00
#
_symmetry.space_group_name_H-M   'P 1'
#
loop_
_entity.id
_entity.type
_entity.pdbx_description
1 polymer ?
#
loop_
_entity_poly.entity_id
_entity_poly.type
_entity_poly.pdbx_seq_one_letter_code
_entity_poly.pdbx_strand_id
1 'polypeptide(L)' 'MRNAAIVVLAATSVFLAYRLTEVEYQRYALVIGMCHGENGSSAPDLKCLRTVEIRTSPLWHFYYALIG' A
#
# COMPACT_ATOMS: atom_id res chain seq x y z
N MET A 1 32.21 4.00 2.05
CA MET A 1 31.49 5.22 1.62
C MET A 1 30.49 4.91 0.51
N ARG A 2 30.94 4.62 -0.73
CA ARG A 2 30.05 4.40 -1.90
C ARG A 2 29.03 3.27 -1.73
N ASN A 3 29.45 2.10 -1.28
CA ASN A 3 28.56 0.94 -1.14
C ASN A 3 27.53 1.14 -0.01
N ALA A 4 27.92 1.82 1.07
CA ALA A 4 27.00 2.15 2.16
C ALA A 4 25.90 3.10 1.68
N ALA A 5 26.25 4.12 0.89
CA ALA A 5 25.26 5.03 0.31
C ALA A 5 24.28 4.30 -0.62
N ILE A 6 24.76 3.37 -1.44
CA ILE A 6 23.92 2.56 -2.33
C ILE A 6 22.93 1.70 -1.53
N VAL A 7 23.40 1.04 -0.47
CA VAL A 7 22.55 0.19 0.39
C VAL A 7 21.48 1.03 1.08
N VAL A 8 21.84 2.19 1.62
CA VAL A 8 20.89 3.11 2.26
C VAL A 8 19.85 3.60 1.26
N LEU A 9 20.27 4.00 0.05
CA LEU A 9 19.35 4.43 -0.99
C LEU A 9 18.36 3.31 -1.34
N ALA A 10 18.86 2.10 -1.60
CA ALA A 10 18.02 0.96 -1.95
C ALA A 10 17.01 0.64 -0.83
N ALA A 11 17.44 0.64 0.43
CA ALA A 11 16.56 0.43 1.58
C ALA A 11 15.47 1.52 1.65
N THR A 12 15.84 2.80 1.47
CA THR A 12 14.85 3.89 1.48
C THR A 12 13.86 3.81 0.33
N SER A 13 14.30 3.43 -0.88
CA SER A 13 13.41 3.26 -2.03
C SER A 13 12.40 2.13 -1.80
N VAL A 14 12.86 0.97 -1.31
CA VAL A 14 11.97 -0.16 -0.99
C VAL A 14 10.99 0.21 0.11
N PHE A 15 11.44 0.90 1.16
CA PHE A 15 10.57 1.38 2.21
C PHE A 15 9.50 2.36 1.69
N LEU A 16 9.90 3.31 0.84
CA LEU A 16 8.95 4.26 0.25
C LEU A 16 7.91 3.56 -0.63
N ALA A 17 8.35 2.63 -1.48
CA ALA A 17 7.47 1.86 -2.35
C ALA A 17 6.44 1.06 -1.53
N TYR A 18 6.89 0.41 -0.45
CA TYR A 18 6.02 -0.32 0.46
C TYR A 18 4.95 0.58 1.08
N ARG A 19 5.35 1.73 1.64
CA ARG A 19 4.41 2.69 2.25
C ARG A 19 3.47 3.31 1.22
N LEU A 20 3.93 3.54 0.00
CA LEU A 20 3.09 4.03 -1.10
C LEU A 20 2.00 3.01 -1.44
N THR A 21 2.34 1.73 -1.54
CA THR A 21 1.33 0.68 -1.80
C THR A 21 0.28 0.59 -0.70
N GLU A 22 0.66 0.73 0.57
CA GLU A 22 -0.27 0.73 1.70
C GLU A 22 -1.30 1.88 1.60
N VAL A 23 -0.85 3.08 1.22
CA VAL A 23 -1.72 4.25 1.02
C VAL A 23 -2.61 4.09 -0.21
N GLU A 24 -2.08 3.57 -1.31
CA GLU A 24 -2.87 3.26 -2.51
C GLU A 24 -3.98 2.28 -2.17
N TYR A 25 -3.69 1.22 -1.41
CA TYR A 25 -4.73 0.30 -0.96
C TYR A 25 -5.80 1.01 -0.15
N GLN A 26 -5.44 1.79 0.86
CA GLN A 26 -6.42 2.56 1.62
C GLN A 26 -7.30 3.44 0.73
N ARG A 27 -6.72 4.12 -0.27
CA ARG A 27 -7.49 4.92 -1.23
C ARG A 27 -8.41 4.09 -2.10
N TYR A 28 -7.92 2.99 -2.67
CA TYR A 28 -8.73 2.11 -3.49
C TYR A 28 -9.90 1.52 -2.70
N ALA A 29 -9.67 1.06 -1.45
CA ALA A 29 -10.72 0.53 -0.58
C ALA A 29 -11.77 1.59 -0.25
N LEU A 30 -11.35 2.85 -0.06
CA LEU A 30 -12.25 3.97 0.15
C LEU A 30 -13.09 4.26 -1.10
N VAL A 31 -12.48 4.25 -2.29
CA VAL A 31 -13.16 4.51 -3.57
C VAL A 31 -14.20 3.44 -3.90
N ILE A 32 -13.86 2.16 -3.70
CA ILE A 32 -14.76 1.04 -4.02
C ILE A 32 -15.73 0.72 -2.87
N GLY A 33 -15.72 1.50 -1.79
CA GLY A 33 -16.60 1.31 -0.66
C GLY A 33 -16.38 -0.01 0.09
N MET A 34 -15.16 -0.54 0.14
CA MET A 34 -14.88 -1.79 0.87
C MET A 34 -15.12 -1.64 2.38
N CYS A 35 -14.92 -0.45 2.94
CA CYS A 35 -15.09 -0.16 4.36
C CYS A 35 -16.27 0.79 4.59
N HIS A 36 -17.48 0.23 4.63
CA HIS A 36 -18.67 0.96 5.07
C HIS A 36 -18.62 1.18 6.58
N GLY A 37 -19.02 2.38 7.05
CA GLY A 37 -19.09 2.65 8.48
C GLY A 37 -20.13 1.76 9.18
N GLU A 38 -19.80 1.27 10.38
CA GLU A 38 -20.78 0.61 11.23
C GLU A 38 -22.00 1.53 11.43
N ASN A 39 -23.20 1.00 11.25
CA ASN A 39 -24.49 1.68 11.45
C ASN A 39 -24.87 2.76 10.41
N GLY A 40 -24.58 2.54 9.13
CA GLY A 40 -25.17 3.36 8.05
C GLY A 40 -24.67 4.81 8.00
N SER A 41 -23.58 5.12 8.71
CA SER A 41 -22.88 6.39 8.56
C SER A 41 -22.05 6.41 7.28
N SER A 42 -22.13 7.52 6.53
CA SER A 42 -21.35 7.77 5.30
C SER A 42 -19.85 7.96 5.54
N ALA A 43 -19.39 7.84 6.79
CA ALA A 43 -17.98 7.95 7.15
C ALA A 43 -17.30 6.58 7.07
N PRO A 44 -16.19 6.45 6.32
CA PRO A 44 -15.49 5.17 6.18
C PRO A 44 -14.83 4.76 7.51
N ASP A 45 -14.92 3.48 7.84
CA ASP A 45 -14.24 2.95 9.03
C ASP A 45 -12.72 2.93 8.83
N LEU A 46 -12.04 3.80 9.56
CA LEU A 46 -10.58 3.95 9.53
C LEU A 46 -9.84 2.71 10.03
N LYS A 47 -10.48 1.90 10.89
CA LYS A 47 -9.89 0.64 11.35
C LYS A 47 -9.90 -0.39 10.23
N CYS A 48 -11.03 -0.55 9.56
CA CYS A 48 -11.15 -1.38 8.36
C CYS A 48 -10.15 -0.97 7.27
N LEU A 49 -10.04 0.33 6.96
CA LEU A 49 -9.10 0.83 5.94
C LEU A 49 -7.64 0.46 6.24
N ARG A 50 -7.25 0.43 7.52
CA ARG A 50 -5.88 0.09 7.91
C ARG A 50 -5.54 -1.39 7.70
N THR A 51 -6.54 -2.26 7.75
CA THR A 51 -6.35 -3.73 7.68
C THR A 51 -6.83 -4.33 6.36
N VAL A 52 -7.41 -3.52 5.47
CA VAL A 52 -7.98 -4.02 4.21
C VAL A 52 -6.86 -4.32 3.20
N GLU A 53 -6.64 -5.60 2.93
CA GLU A 53 -5.75 -6.06 1.87
C GLU A 53 -6.57 -6.23 0.59
N ILE A 54 -6.37 -5.37 -0.40
CA ILE A 54 -7.10 -5.44 -1.68
C ILE A 54 -6.41 -6.37 -2.67
N ARG A 55 -5.10 -6.60 -2.54
CA ARG A 55 -4.35 -7.54 -3.40
C ARG A 55 -3.39 -8.40 -2.58
N THR A 56 -3.56 -9.70 -2.75
CA THR A 56 -3.03 -10.76 -1.89
C THR A 56 -1.64 -11.27 -2.29
N SER A 57 -0.88 -10.59 -3.16
CA SER A 57 0.46 -11.09 -3.49
C SER A 57 1.50 -9.99 -3.78
N PRO A 58 2.53 -9.85 -2.94
CA PRO A 58 3.68 -8.97 -3.21
C PRO A 58 4.41 -9.36 -4.52
N LEU A 59 4.34 -10.63 -4.94
CA LEU A 59 4.92 -11.10 -6.20
C LEU A 59 4.32 -10.43 -7.44
N TRP A 60 3.02 -10.11 -7.42
CA TRP A 60 2.36 -9.42 -8.53
C TRP A 60 2.89 -7.98 -8.69
N HIS A 61 3.30 -7.33 -7.59
CA HIS A 61 3.93 -6.00 -7.66
C HIS A 61 5.32 -6.08 -8.27
N PHE A 62 6.12 -7.08 -7.91
CA PHE A 62 7.43 -7.28 -8.52
C PHE A 62 7.33 -7.62 -10.01
N TYR A 63 6.37 -8.47 -10.41
CA TYR A 63 6.15 -8.81 -11.81
C TYR A 63 5.82 -7.58 -12.66
N TYR A 64 4.85 -6.75 -12.26
CA TYR A 64 4.52 -5.53 -13.00
C TYR A 64 5.60 -4.44 -12.88
N ALA A 65 6.31 -4.35 -11.76
CA ALA A 65 7.42 -3.40 -11.64
C ALA A 65 8.62 -3.75 -12.54
N LEU A 66 8.79 -5.03 -12.91
CA LEU A 66 9.89 -5.49 -13.75
C LEU A 66 9.53 -5.56 -15.24
N ILE A 67 8.24 -5.65 -15.57
CA ILE A 67 7.71 -5.65 -16.94
C ILE A 67 7.28 -4.24 -17.40
N GLY A 68 7.13 -3.30 -16.46
CA GLY A 68 6.85 -1.89 -16.74
C GLY A 68 8.01 -1.16 -17.40
#